data_AF-A0A3S0RB20-F1
#
_entry.id   AF-A0A3S0RB20-F1
#
_cell.length_a   1.000
_cell.length_b   1.000
_cell.length_c   1.000
_cell.angle_alpha   90.00
_cell.angle_beta   90.00
_cell.angle_gamma   90.00
#
_symmetry.space_group_name_H-M   'P 1'
#
loop_
_entity.id
_entity.type
_entity.pdbx_description
1 polymer ?
#
loop_
_entity_poly.entity_id
_entity_poly.type
_entity_poly.pdbx_seq_one_letter_code
_entity_poly.pdbx_strand_id
1 'polypeptide(L)'
;MTLRPSLPLLLLMLAVALGAMYIAAGSFQRVESAIVAAVFAIFISLAAIRTNAPLWRETGSDSASQKPAQHEALAINMLLIAVAFLWCGLAFYAVYLFTSVRWQHGWEYGSACVLFAVLYGYLALRLSDPRSAASQQLAMDRMARIAGYQALLIGIGLLWLIGAGKLVTHKGDWAANQLFLGGGFAIMCISVILIKTHAALSEHQTAAS
;
A
#
# COMPACT_ATOMS: atom_id res chain seq x y z
N MET A 1 18.09 -1.69 16.51
CA MET A 1 16.99 -2.62 16.16
C MET A 1 16.17 -1.97 15.06
N THR A 2 16.27 -2.46 13.83
CA THR A 2 15.41 -2.02 12.73
C THR A 2 13.97 -2.31 13.12
N LEU A 3 13.16 -1.26 13.29
CA LEU A 3 11.73 -1.34 13.59
C LEU A 3 10.98 -1.84 12.35
N ARG A 4 11.25 -3.08 11.96
CA ARG A 4 10.47 -3.77 10.94
C ARG A 4 9.07 -4.03 11.52
N PRO A 5 8.00 -3.76 10.77
CA PRO A 5 6.67 -4.11 11.21
C PRO A 5 6.64 -5.63 11.34
N SER A 6 6.23 -6.15 12.50
CA SER A 6 6.18 -7.58 12.70
C SER A 6 5.16 -8.18 11.73
N LEU A 7 5.64 -8.93 10.74
CA LEU A 7 4.81 -9.56 9.71
C LEU A 7 3.61 -10.33 10.31
N PRO A 8 3.74 -11.08 11.43
CA PRO A 8 2.59 -11.72 12.06
C PRO A 8 1.50 -10.75 12.50
N LEU A 9 1.87 -9.63 13.12
CA LEU A 9 0.91 -8.60 13.55
C LEU A 9 0.24 -7.95 12.34
N LEU A 10 1.00 -7.72 11.27
CA LEU A 10 0.47 -7.13 10.05
C LEU A 10 -0.57 -8.08 9.42
N LEU A 11 -0.24 -9.36 9.26
CA LEU A 11 -1.17 -10.39 8.76
C LEU A 11 -2.41 -10.55 9.66
N LEU A 12 -2.23 -10.55 10.99
CA LEU A 12 -3.34 -10.61 11.94
C LEU A 12 -4.27 -9.40 11.76
N MET A 13 -3.72 -8.19 11.66
CA MET A 13 -4.49 -6.98 11.45
C MET A 13 -5.26 -7.04 10.12
N LEU A 14 -4.62 -7.51 9.04
CA LEU A 14 -5.30 -7.70 7.75
C LEU A 14 -6.50 -8.64 7.87
N ALA A 15 -6.31 -9.79 8.52
CA ALA A 15 -7.37 -10.79 8.70
C ALA A 15 -8.53 -10.22 9.53
N VAL A 16 -8.23 -9.50 10.61
CA VAL A 16 -9.24 -8.83 11.45
C VAL A 16 -9.98 -7.74 10.66
N ALA A 17 -9.26 -6.89 9.94
CA ALA A 17 -9.87 -5.83 9.13
C ALA A 17 -10.72 -6.41 7.99
N LEU A 18 -10.29 -7.51 7.37
CA LEU A 18 -11.04 -8.21 6.32
C LEU A 18 -12.35 -8.80 6.88
N GLY A 19 -12.28 -9.47 8.04
CA GLY A 19 -13.46 -10.02 8.71
C GLY A 19 -14.44 -8.93 9.15
N ALA A 20 -13.92 -7.83 9.71
CA ALA A 20 -14.74 -6.68 10.11
C ALA A 20 -15.42 -6.02 8.89
N MET A 21 -14.70 -5.85 7.78
CA MET A 21 -15.26 -5.32 6.53
C MET A 21 -16.36 -6.25 5.98
N TYR A 22 -16.13 -7.56 5.98
CA TYR A 22 -17.11 -8.56 5.56
C TYR A 22 -18.40 -8.48 6.39
N ILE A 23 -18.28 -8.46 7.72
CA ILE A 23 -19.42 -8.41 8.65
C ILE A 23 -20.20 -7.09 8.47
N ALA A 24 -19.48 -5.96 8.45
CA ALA A 24 -20.10 -4.65 8.30
C ALA A 24 -20.83 -4.53 6.95
N ALA A 25 -20.20 -4.97 5.86
CA ALA A 25 -20.82 -4.95 4.53
C ALA A 25 -22.02 -5.88 4.42
N GLY A 26 -21.92 -7.11 4.95
CA GLY A 26 -23.03 -8.06 4.96
C GLY A 26 -24.23 -7.60 5.78
N SER A 27 -24.01 -6.73 6.76
CA SER A 27 -25.05 -6.10 7.58
C SER A 27 -25.49 -4.72 7.06
N PHE A 28 -25.02 -4.29 5.88
CA PHE A 28 -25.25 -2.96 5.29
C PHE A 28 -24.86 -1.79 6.22
N GLN A 29 -23.92 -2.02 7.13
CA GLN A 29 -23.37 -1.05 8.06
C GLN A 29 -22.29 -0.20 7.37
N ARG A 30 -22.75 0.85 6.68
CA ARG A 30 -21.90 1.66 5.78
C ARG A 30 -20.84 2.46 6.51
N VAL A 31 -21.20 3.04 7.66
CA VAL A 31 -20.29 3.88 8.46
C VAL A 31 -19.19 3.00 9.05
N GLU A 32 -19.56 1.84 9.56
CA GLU A 32 -18.66 0.84 10.12
C GLU A 32 -17.70 0.31 9.06
N SER A 33 -18.20 0.03 7.85
CA SER A 33 -17.35 -0.33 6.71
C SER A 33 -16.33 0.76 6.38
N ALA A 34 -16.75 2.04 6.40
CA ALA A 34 -15.84 3.17 6.19
C ALA A 34 -14.80 3.30 7.32
N ILE A 35 -15.21 3.10 8.58
CA ILE A 35 -14.30 3.08 9.74
C ILE A 35 -13.27 1.95 9.59
N VAL A 36 -13.69 0.75 9.20
CA VAL A 36 -12.77 -0.38 8.98
C VAL A 36 -11.74 -0.04 7.89
N ALA A 37 -12.18 0.52 6.76
CA ALA A 37 -11.28 0.94 5.69
C ALA A 37 -10.29 2.03 6.17
N ALA A 38 -10.75 2.99 6.97
CA ALA A 38 -9.91 4.04 7.54
C ALA A 38 -8.88 3.49 8.55
N VAL A 39 -9.30 2.61 9.46
CA VAL A 39 -8.42 1.96 10.44
C VAL A 39 -7.34 1.14 9.75
N PHE A 40 -7.71 0.38 8.72
CA PHE A 40 -6.75 -0.32 7.86
C PHE A 40 -5.74 0.64 7.23
N ALA A 41 -6.22 1.72 6.61
CA ALA A 41 -5.36 2.66 5.92
C ALA A 41 -4.38 3.37 6.87
N ILE A 42 -4.85 3.77 8.05
CA ILE A 42 -4.03 4.37 9.11
C ILE A 42 -2.98 3.37 9.57
N PHE A 43 -3.37 2.15 9.89
CA PHE A 43 -2.46 1.14 10.44
C PHE A 43 -1.30 0.83 9.48
N ILE A 44 -1.59 0.56 8.21
CA ILE A 44 -0.55 0.20 7.24
C ILE A 44 0.33 1.40 6.86
N SER A 45 -0.25 2.61 6.83
CA SER A 45 0.53 3.85 6.62
C SER A 45 1.45 4.12 7.81
N LEU A 46 0.99 3.91 9.05
CA LEU A 46 1.83 4.02 10.24
C LEU A 46 2.93 2.95 10.27
N ALA A 47 2.65 1.74 9.81
CA ALA A 47 3.67 0.70 9.63
C ALA A 47 4.75 1.18 8.64
N ALA A 48 4.36 1.74 7.50
CA ALA A 48 5.30 2.32 6.54
C ALA A 48 6.12 3.46 7.16
N ILE A 49 5.49 4.41 7.86
CA ILE A 49 6.19 5.51 8.53
C ILE A 49 7.20 4.98 9.56
N ARG A 50 6.78 4.06 10.44
CA ARG A 50 7.66 3.50 11.48
C ARG A 50 8.87 2.76 10.91
N THR A 51 8.67 2.08 9.78
CA THR A 51 9.76 1.37 9.09
C THR A 51 10.78 2.36 8.49
N ASN A 52 10.28 3.43 7.86
CA ASN A 52 11.13 4.32 7.06
C ASN A 52 11.67 5.54 7.85
N ALA A 53 11.00 5.95 8.93
CA ALA A 53 11.37 7.15 9.69
C ALA A 53 12.81 7.16 10.23
N PRO A 54 13.40 6.04 10.69
CA PRO A 54 14.81 6.00 11.08
C PRO A 54 15.75 6.39 9.93
N LEU A 55 15.45 5.94 8.70
CA LEU A 55 16.25 6.20 7.50
C LEU A 55 16.25 7.67 7.08
N TRP A 56 15.26 8.45 7.54
CA TRP A 56 15.19 9.89 7.27
C TRP A 56 16.04 10.71 8.25
N ARG A 57 16.50 10.12 9.36
CA ARG A 57 17.22 10.82 10.43
C ARG A 57 18.72 10.56 10.41
N GLU A 58 19.16 9.47 9.77
CA GLU A 58 20.57 9.10 9.70
C GLU A 58 21.30 9.95 8.64
N THR A 59 21.76 11.12 9.03
CA THR A 59 22.70 11.94 8.25
C THR A 59 24.14 11.50 8.57
N GLY A 60 24.88 11.01 7.57
CA GLY A 60 26.32 10.74 7.69
C GLY A 60 26.75 9.29 7.86
N SER A 61 25.93 8.29 7.49
CA SER A 61 26.42 6.90 7.44
C SER A 61 27.35 6.70 6.22
N ASP A 62 28.39 5.88 6.37
CA ASP A 62 29.32 5.57 5.27
C ASP A 62 28.58 5.02 4.04
N SER A 63 28.99 5.44 2.84
CA SER A 63 28.46 4.99 1.54
C SER A 63 28.34 3.46 1.40
N ALA A 64 29.18 2.69 2.10
CA ALA A 64 29.13 1.22 2.13
C ALA A 64 27.89 0.65 2.84
N SER A 65 27.34 1.37 3.82
CA SER A 65 26.16 0.97 4.60
C SER A 65 24.83 1.39 3.95
N GLN A 66 24.85 2.40 3.09
CA GLN A 66 23.65 3.01 2.50
C GLN A 66 23.02 2.17 1.39
N LYS A 67 23.82 1.52 0.53
CA LYS A 67 23.30 0.67 -0.56
C LYS A 67 22.42 -0.47 -0.03
N PRO A 68 22.87 -1.30 0.94
CA PRO A 68 22.01 -2.33 1.54
C PRO A 68 20.72 -1.76 2.16
N ALA A 69 20.78 -0.60 2.80
CA ALA A 69 19.62 0.07 3.38
C ALA A 69 18.60 0.50 2.31
N GLN A 70 19.06 0.97 1.15
CA GLN A 70 18.20 1.35 0.03
C GLN A 70 17.44 0.16 -0.55
N HIS A 71 18.12 -0.99 -0.74
CA HIS A 71 17.48 -2.23 -1.18
C HIS A 71 16.39 -2.68 -0.23
N GLU A 72 16.73 -2.76 1.06
CA GLU A 72 15.81 -3.22 2.09
C GLU A 72 14.59 -2.29 2.21
N ALA A 73 14.81 -0.98 2.24
CA ALA A 73 13.74 0.00 2.33
C ALA A 73 12.78 -0.10 1.13
N LEU A 74 13.32 -0.22 -0.08
CA LEU A 74 12.50 -0.37 -1.28
C LEU A 74 11.70 -1.69 -1.23
N ALA A 75 12.33 -2.81 -0.90
CA ALA A 75 11.68 -4.11 -0.80
C ALA A 75 10.53 -4.11 0.22
N ILE A 76 10.73 -3.51 1.40
CA ILE A 76 9.70 -3.42 2.43
C ILE A 76 8.54 -2.54 1.97
N ASN A 77 8.79 -1.39 1.35
CA ASN A 77 7.70 -0.55 0.84
C ASN A 77 6.91 -1.24 -0.28
N MET A 78 7.59 -1.98 -1.18
CA MET A 78 6.91 -2.79 -2.19
C MET A 78 6.06 -3.89 -1.57
N LEU A 79 6.55 -4.55 -0.51
CA LEU A 79 5.76 -5.54 0.24
C LEU A 79 4.53 -4.91 0.89
N LEU A 80 4.65 -3.72 1.49
CA LEU A 80 3.52 -3.02 2.10
C LEU A 80 2.47 -2.61 1.06
N ILE A 81 2.90 -2.15 -0.13
CA ILE A 81 1.98 -1.88 -1.26
C ILE A 81 1.31 -3.19 -1.71
N ALA A 82 2.07 -4.28 -1.85
CA ALA A 82 1.55 -5.58 -2.23
C ALA A 82 0.47 -6.06 -1.26
N VAL A 83 0.74 -5.94 0.03
CA VAL A 83 -0.21 -6.28 1.08
C VAL A 83 -1.45 -5.39 1.03
N ALA A 84 -1.28 -4.08 0.78
CA ALA A 84 -2.41 -3.18 0.70
C ALA A 84 -3.37 -3.58 -0.43
N PHE A 85 -2.81 -3.83 -1.61
CA PHE A 85 -3.56 -4.37 -2.75
C PHE A 85 -4.18 -5.73 -2.45
N LEU A 86 -3.46 -6.63 -1.77
CA LEU A 86 -3.97 -7.96 -1.44
C LEU A 86 -5.21 -7.85 -0.56
N TRP A 87 -5.14 -7.02 0.49
CA TRP A 87 -6.28 -6.80 1.38
C TRP A 87 -7.48 -6.23 0.62
N CYS A 88 -7.28 -5.23 -0.24
CA CYS A 88 -8.36 -4.69 -1.07
C CYS A 88 -8.96 -5.76 -1.98
N GLY A 89 -8.14 -6.57 -2.64
CA GLY A 89 -8.61 -7.64 -3.53
C GLY A 89 -9.43 -8.69 -2.79
N LEU A 90 -8.95 -9.13 -1.63
CA LEU A 90 -9.68 -10.05 -0.77
C LEU A 90 -10.98 -9.43 -0.24
N ALA A 91 -10.96 -8.15 0.13
CA ALA A 91 -12.16 -7.44 0.59
C ALA A 91 -13.21 -7.30 -0.51
N PHE A 92 -12.82 -7.01 -1.76
CA PHE A 92 -13.72 -7.01 -2.90
C PHE A 92 -14.43 -8.36 -3.05
N TYR A 93 -13.68 -9.46 -2.98
CA TYR A 93 -14.28 -10.79 -3.06
C TYR A 93 -15.16 -11.11 -1.85
N ALA A 94 -14.66 -10.85 -0.64
CA ALA A 94 -15.40 -11.04 0.61
C ALA A 94 -16.77 -10.35 0.55
N VAL A 95 -16.79 -9.07 0.15
CA VAL A 95 -18.02 -8.28 0.09
C VAL A 95 -18.90 -8.74 -1.08
N TYR A 96 -18.40 -8.75 -2.31
CA TYR A 96 -19.27 -8.86 -3.48
C TYR A 96 -19.62 -10.29 -3.90
N LEU A 97 -18.86 -11.29 -3.46
CA LEU A 97 -19.18 -12.70 -3.72
C LEU A 97 -19.89 -13.38 -2.56
N PHE A 98 -19.58 -12.99 -1.31
CA PHE A 98 -20.03 -13.70 -0.11
C PHE A 98 -21.04 -12.92 0.75
N THR A 99 -21.51 -11.76 0.28
CA THR A 99 -22.62 -11.03 0.91
C THR A 99 -23.76 -10.75 -0.07
N SER A 100 -24.81 -10.09 0.40
CA SER A 100 -25.93 -9.61 -0.42
C SER A 100 -25.64 -8.27 -1.12
N VAL A 101 -24.50 -7.62 -0.87
CA VAL A 101 -24.10 -6.40 -1.58
C VAL A 101 -23.78 -6.75 -3.03
N ARG A 102 -24.47 -6.10 -3.99
CA ARG A 102 -24.32 -6.37 -5.43
C ARG A 102 -23.71 -5.20 -6.17
N TRP A 103 -22.64 -5.46 -6.91
CA TRP A 103 -22.10 -4.56 -7.91
C TRP A 103 -21.41 -5.38 -8.99
N GLN A 104 -21.76 -5.15 -10.25
CA GLN A 104 -21.35 -6.00 -11.36
C GLN A 104 -19.83 -6.00 -11.63
N HIS A 105 -19.13 -4.96 -11.18
CA HIS A 105 -17.68 -4.79 -11.38
C HIS A 105 -16.85 -5.25 -10.17
N GLY A 106 -17.46 -5.71 -9.07
CA GLY A 106 -16.74 -6.02 -7.84
C GLY A 106 -15.60 -7.06 -8.03
N TRP A 107 -15.83 -8.07 -8.87
CA TRP A 107 -14.82 -9.09 -9.18
C TRP A 107 -13.69 -8.57 -10.07
N GLU A 108 -13.97 -7.62 -10.98
CA GLU A 108 -12.97 -7.01 -11.87
C GLU A 108 -11.96 -6.22 -11.05
N TYR A 109 -12.45 -5.37 -10.15
CA TYR A 109 -11.60 -4.61 -9.22
C TYR A 109 -10.86 -5.52 -8.24
N GLY A 110 -11.54 -6.55 -7.70
CA GLY A 110 -10.90 -7.56 -6.85
C GLY A 110 -9.73 -8.25 -7.56
N SER A 111 -9.94 -8.69 -8.80
CA SER A 111 -8.90 -9.33 -9.64
C SER A 111 -7.74 -8.40 -9.91
N ALA A 112 -8.02 -7.15 -10.30
CA ALA A 112 -6.99 -6.15 -10.55
C ALA A 112 -6.12 -5.90 -9.31
N CYS A 113 -6.74 -5.74 -8.14
CA CYS A 113 -6.02 -5.61 -6.88
C CYS A 113 -5.13 -6.83 -6.58
N VAL A 114 -5.63 -8.05 -6.75
CA VAL A 114 -4.81 -9.26 -6.55
C VAL A 114 -3.64 -9.32 -7.53
N LEU A 115 -3.84 -8.95 -8.80
CA LEU A 115 -2.77 -8.90 -9.79
C LEU A 115 -1.66 -7.92 -9.37
N PHE A 116 -2.03 -6.71 -8.94
CA PHE A 116 -1.06 -5.74 -8.43
C PHE A 116 -0.36 -6.24 -7.16
N ALA A 117 -1.08 -6.91 -6.26
CA ALA A 117 -0.49 -7.52 -5.08
C ALA A 117 0.61 -8.54 -5.45
N VAL A 118 0.32 -9.43 -6.40
CA VAL A 118 1.28 -10.42 -6.89
C VAL A 118 2.48 -9.74 -7.56
N LEU A 119 2.25 -8.72 -8.39
CA LEU A 119 3.32 -7.99 -9.06
C LEU A 119 4.26 -7.30 -8.07
N TYR A 120 3.71 -6.54 -7.12
CA TYR A 120 4.51 -5.87 -6.09
C TYR A 120 5.19 -6.86 -5.15
N GLY A 121 4.55 -7.97 -4.80
CA GLY A 121 5.15 -9.04 -4.01
C GLY A 121 6.32 -9.70 -4.74
N TYR A 122 6.17 -9.97 -6.04
CA TYR A 122 7.25 -10.47 -6.88
C TYR A 122 8.42 -9.49 -6.94
N LEU A 123 8.17 -8.18 -7.11
CA LEU A 123 9.22 -7.17 -7.09
C LEU A 123 9.95 -7.11 -5.73
N ALA A 124 9.23 -7.19 -4.61
CA ALA A 124 9.82 -7.23 -3.28
C ALA A 124 10.74 -8.45 -3.09
N LEU A 125 10.33 -9.62 -3.59
CA LEU A 125 11.16 -10.83 -3.58
C LEU A 125 12.42 -10.65 -4.43
N ARG A 126 12.30 -10.06 -5.62
CA ARG A 126 13.44 -9.81 -6.52
C ARG A 126 14.42 -8.78 -5.96
N LEU A 127 13.96 -7.82 -5.17
CA LEU A 127 14.80 -6.84 -4.49
C LEU A 127 15.54 -7.41 -3.27
N SER A 128 15.09 -8.55 -2.74
CA SER A 128 15.75 -9.23 -1.63
C SER A 128 17.04 -9.94 -2.06
N ASP A 129 17.25 -10.15 -3.36
CA ASP A 129 18.51 -10.64 -3.93
C ASP A 129 19.33 -9.46 -4.50
N PRO A 130 20.49 -9.11 -3.90
CA PRO A 130 21.36 -8.04 -4.39
C PRO A 130 21.90 -8.28 -5.80
N ARG A 131 21.90 -9.52 -6.30
CA ARG A 131 22.39 -9.87 -7.65
C ARG A 131 21.30 -9.79 -8.72
N SER A 132 20.06 -9.55 -8.33
CA SER A 132 18.94 -9.42 -9.26
C SER A 132 19.06 -8.15 -10.12
N ALA A 133 18.61 -8.20 -11.37
CA ALA A 133 18.51 -7.01 -12.23
C ALA A 133 17.57 -5.92 -11.64
N ALA A 134 16.61 -6.33 -10.78
CA ALA A 134 15.74 -5.40 -10.05
C ALA A 134 16.53 -4.54 -9.03
N SER A 135 17.67 -5.05 -8.57
CA SER A 135 18.58 -4.45 -7.60
C SER A 135 19.63 -3.55 -8.26
N GLN A 136 19.48 -3.23 -9.55
CA GLN A 136 20.32 -2.21 -10.18
C GLN A 136 19.77 -0.81 -9.87
N GLN A 137 20.65 0.17 -9.64
CA GLN A 137 20.26 1.55 -9.30
C GLN A 137 19.24 2.13 -10.28
N LEU A 138 19.49 1.96 -11.59
CA LEU A 138 18.59 2.44 -12.63
C LEU A 138 17.19 1.81 -12.54
N ALA A 139 17.10 0.54 -12.15
CA ALA A 139 15.82 -0.14 -11.96
C ALA A 139 15.09 0.40 -10.72
N MET A 140 15.82 0.61 -9.62
CA MET A 140 15.28 1.19 -8.38
C MET A 140 14.77 2.62 -8.59
N ASP A 141 15.50 3.45 -9.33
CA ASP A 141 15.07 4.81 -9.68
C ASP A 141 13.80 4.83 -10.54
N ARG A 142 13.67 3.86 -11.46
CA ARG A 142 12.46 3.69 -12.26
C ARG A 142 11.28 3.24 -11.39
N MET A 143 11.50 2.32 -10.47
CA MET A 143 10.46 1.88 -9.52
C MET A 143 9.98 3.03 -8.63
N ALA A 144 10.89 3.85 -8.10
CA ALA A 144 10.53 5.04 -7.33
C ALA A 144 9.70 6.05 -8.17
N ARG A 145 10.06 6.26 -9.44
CA ARG A 145 9.26 7.10 -10.36
C ARG A 145 7.87 6.52 -10.63
N ILE A 146 7.76 5.22 -10.87
CA ILE A 146 6.47 4.54 -11.05
C ILE A 146 5.60 4.69 -9.81
N ALA A 147 6.17 4.53 -8.61
CA ALA A 147 5.46 4.79 -7.36
C ALA A 147 4.97 6.25 -7.27
N GLY A 148 5.75 7.21 -7.78
CA GLY A 148 5.33 8.62 -7.92
C GLY A 148 4.12 8.82 -8.82
N TYR A 149 4.15 8.25 -10.03
CA TYR A 149 3.00 8.30 -10.93
C TYR A 149 1.78 7.60 -10.35
N GLN A 150 1.98 6.47 -9.67
CA GLN A 150 0.91 5.77 -8.97
C GLN A 150 0.28 6.63 -7.88
N ALA A 151 1.08 7.25 -7.01
CA ALA A 151 0.58 8.13 -5.96
C ALA A 151 -0.24 9.29 -6.54
N LEU A 152 0.25 9.91 -7.62
CA LEU A 152 -0.45 10.99 -8.31
C LEU A 152 -1.79 10.54 -8.89
N LEU A 153 -1.80 9.44 -9.65
CA LEU A 153 -3.01 8.91 -10.28
C LEU A 153 -4.05 8.50 -9.25
N ILE A 154 -3.63 7.85 -8.16
CA ILE A 154 -4.52 7.51 -7.06
C ILE A 154 -5.05 8.77 -6.39
N GLY A 155 -4.20 9.78 -6.13
CA GLY A 155 -4.61 11.05 -5.56
C GLY A 155 -5.69 11.75 -6.40
N ILE A 156 -5.51 11.80 -7.72
CA ILE A 156 -6.52 12.32 -8.65
C ILE A 156 -7.82 11.50 -8.55
N GLY A 157 -7.73 10.18 -8.54
CA GLY A 157 -8.88 9.28 -8.39
C GLY A 157 -9.64 9.50 -7.08
N LEU A 158 -8.94 9.69 -5.96
CA LEU A 158 -9.54 9.98 -4.65
C LEU A 158 -10.23 11.34 -4.63
N LEU A 159 -9.60 12.37 -5.17
CA LEU A 159 -10.21 13.70 -5.29
C LEU A 159 -11.48 13.65 -6.13
N TRP A 160 -11.45 12.94 -7.25
CA TRP A 160 -12.63 12.73 -8.08
C TRP A 160 -13.72 11.95 -7.32
N LEU A 161 -13.37 10.87 -6.64
CA LEU A 161 -14.31 10.05 -5.87
C LEU A 161 -15.03 10.87 -4.78
N ILE A 162 -14.29 11.72 -4.06
CA ILE A 162 -14.85 12.62 -3.06
C ILE A 162 -15.71 13.71 -3.73
N GLY A 163 -15.17 14.41 -4.73
CA GLY A 163 -15.84 15.53 -5.40
C GLY A 163 -17.10 15.13 -6.16
N ALA A 164 -17.16 13.91 -6.70
CA ALA A 164 -18.33 13.37 -7.36
C ALA A 164 -19.43 12.88 -6.38
N GLY A 165 -19.23 13.02 -5.06
CA GLY A 165 -20.20 12.61 -4.05
C GLY A 165 -20.39 11.08 -3.96
N LYS A 166 -19.43 10.29 -4.48
CA LYS A 166 -19.53 8.81 -4.51
C LYS A 166 -19.59 8.19 -3.12
N LEU A 167 -19.08 8.87 -2.10
CA LEU A 167 -19.13 8.41 -0.71
C LEU A 167 -20.54 8.41 -0.10
N VAL A 168 -21.48 9.16 -0.69
CA VAL A 168 -22.87 9.28 -0.20
C VAL A 168 -23.84 8.44 -1.04
N THR A 169 -23.36 7.72 -2.05
CA THR A 169 -24.25 6.99 -2.97
C THR A 169 -24.98 5.84 -2.28
N HIS A 170 -26.24 5.61 -2.69
CA HIS A 170 -27.02 4.43 -2.27
C HIS A 170 -26.89 3.24 -3.21
N LYS A 171 -26.13 3.40 -4.31
CA LYS A 171 -25.87 2.36 -5.29
C LYS A 171 -25.01 1.25 -4.68
N GLY A 172 -25.05 0.06 -5.28
CA GLY A 172 -24.31 -1.12 -4.81
C GLY A 172 -22.79 -0.99 -4.82
N ASP A 173 -22.24 0.07 -5.45
CA ASP A 173 -20.82 0.42 -5.42
C ASP A 173 -20.38 1.10 -4.11
N TRP A 174 -21.28 1.31 -3.14
CA TRP A 174 -20.96 2.02 -1.89
C TRP A 174 -19.79 1.38 -1.13
N ALA A 175 -19.72 0.05 -1.05
CA ALA A 175 -18.65 -0.65 -0.34
C ALA A 175 -17.32 -0.54 -1.10
N ALA A 176 -17.36 -0.63 -2.43
CA ALA A 176 -16.21 -0.38 -3.31
C ALA A 176 -15.64 1.02 -3.10
N ASN A 177 -16.49 2.05 -2.95
CA ASN A 177 -16.03 3.42 -2.72
C ASN A 177 -15.25 3.54 -1.41
N GLN A 178 -15.64 2.81 -0.35
CA GLN A 178 -14.88 2.77 0.90
C GLN A 178 -13.55 2.02 0.76
N LEU A 179 -13.54 0.91 0.00
CA LEU A 179 -12.30 0.18 -0.32
C LEU A 179 -11.34 1.02 -1.17
N PHE A 180 -11.84 1.76 -2.15
CA PHE A 180 -11.02 2.69 -2.94
C PHE A 180 -10.49 3.82 -2.10
N LEU A 181 -11.32 4.39 -1.22
CA LEU A 181 -10.89 5.46 -0.33
C LEU A 181 -9.80 4.99 0.63
N GLY A 182 -10.06 3.97 1.45
CA GLY A 182 -9.10 3.48 2.43
C GLY A 182 -7.88 2.81 1.79
N GLY A 183 -8.12 1.88 0.87
CA GLY A 183 -7.07 1.15 0.17
C GLY A 183 -6.22 2.03 -0.73
N GLY A 184 -6.86 2.86 -1.56
CA GLY A 184 -6.17 3.82 -2.41
C GLY A 184 -5.37 4.82 -1.59
N PHE A 185 -5.95 5.39 -0.54
CA PHE A 185 -5.23 6.30 0.35
C PHE A 185 -4.00 5.65 0.97
N ALA A 186 -4.12 4.41 1.47
CA ALA A 186 -2.99 3.65 2.00
C ALA A 186 -1.86 3.49 0.97
N ILE A 187 -2.20 3.02 -0.23
CA ILE A 187 -1.23 2.82 -1.32
C ILE A 187 -0.56 4.14 -1.69
N MET A 188 -1.33 5.22 -1.81
CA MET A 188 -0.81 6.57 -2.07
C MET A 188 0.19 7.00 -0.98
N CYS A 189 -0.17 6.86 0.30
CA CYS A 189 0.72 7.19 1.42
C CYS A 189 2.01 6.38 1.39
N ILE A 190 1.93 5.06 1.18
CA ILE A 190 3.12 4.19 1.11
C ILE A 190 3.99 4.57 -0.09
N SER A 191 3.39 4.87 -1.25
CA SER A 191 4.13 5.35 -2.42
C SER A 191 4.85 6.68 -2.17
N VAL A 192 4.23 7.64 -1.48
CA VAL A 192 4.89 8.90 -1.08
C VAL A 192 6.04 8.64 -0.11
N ILE A 193 5.85 7.75 0.87
CA ILE A 193 6.87 7.34 1.83
C ILE A 193 8.06 6.68 1.12
N LEU A 194 7.79 5.82 0.14
CA LEU A 194 8.81 5.18 -0.69
C LEU A 194 9.66 6.24 -1.41
N ILE A 195 9.03 7.21 -2.07
CA ILE A 195 9.73 8.28 -2.81
C ILE A 195 10.59 9.11 -1.85
N LYS A 196 10.02 9.54 -0.72
CA LYS A 196 10.74 10.31 0.29
C LYS A 196 11.96 9.55 0.80
N THR A 197 11.81 8.25 1.06
CA THR A 197 12.90 7.40 1.56
C THR A 197 13.97 7.19 0.49
N HIS A 198 13.57 6.96 -0.75
CA HIS A 198 14.49 6.81 -1.88
C HIS A 198 15.30 8.10 -2.11
N ALA A 199 14.66 9.27 -2.04
CA ALA A 199 15.33 10.57 -2.16
C ALA A 199 16.33 10.78 -1.02
N ALA A 200 15.92 10.58 0.24
CA ALA A 200 16.79 10.75 1.40
C ALA A 200 18.05 9.86 1.32
N LEU A 201 17.89 8.58 0.95
CA LEU A 201 19.02 7.66 0.82
C LEU A 201 19.91 7.97 -0.39
N SER A 202 19.35 8.49 -1.48
CA SER A 202 20.14 8.89 -2.66
C SER A 202 20.96 10.15 -2.40
N GLU A 203 20.40 11.14 -1.69
CA GLU A 203 21.09 12.37 -1.29
C GLU A 203 22.28 12.08 -0.36
N HIS A 204 22.09 11.18 0.62
CA HIS A 204 23.16 10.76 1.52
C HIS A 204 24.33 10.08 0.81
N GLN A 205 24.06 9.40 -0.32
CA GLN A 205 25.09 8.73 -1.10
C GLN A 205 25.93 9.70 -1.92
N THR A 206 25.32 10.78 -2.43
CA THR A 206 26.04 11.86 -3.12
C THR A 206 26.84 12.75 -2.17
N ALA A 207 26.41 12.90 -0.93
CA ALA A 207 27.14 13.69 0.07
C ALA A 207 28.39 12.98 0.63
N ALA A 208 28.45 11.66 0.50
CA ALA A 208 29.54 10.81 1.01
C ALA A 208 30.51 10.32 -0.08
N SER A 209 30.39 10.83 -1.31
CA SER A 209 31.29 10.58 -2.45
C SER A 209 32.11 11.82 -2.78
#